data_AF-A0A7X9JHP6-F1
#
_entry.id   AF-A0A7X9JHP6-F1
#
_cell.length_a   1.000
_cell.length_b   1.000
_cell.length_c   1.000
_cell.angle_alpha   90.00
_cell.angle_beta   90.00
_cell.angle_gamma   90.00
#
_symmetry.space_group_name_H-M   'P 1'
#
loop_
_entity.id
_entity.type
_entity.pdbx_description
1 polymer ?
#
loop_
_entity_poly.entity_id
_entity_poly.type
_entity_poly.pdbx_seq_one_letter_code
_entity_poly.pdbx_strand_id
1 'polypeptide(L)' 'KQGCRIVTGVEMFVNQGAEQFRLWTGKEPPHAVMKKIILERLSKGGR' A
#
# COMPACT_ATOMS: atom_id res chain seq x y z
N LYS A 1 -13.15 -20.88 9.12
CA LYS A 1 -11.91 -20.43 8.44
C LYS A 1 -11.21 -21.66 7.87
N GLN A 2 -10.84 -21.69 6.59
CA GLN A 2 -10.32 -22.89 5.89
C GLN A 2 -8.80 -23.14 6.05
N GLY A 3 -8.14 -22.55 7.05
CA GLY A 3 -6.70 -22.75 7.30
C GLY A 3 -5.73 -22.08 6.33
N CYS A 4 -6.21 -21.48 5.22
CA CYS A 4 -5.35 -20.78 4.27
C CYS A 4 -4.68 -19.53 4.87
N ARG A 5 -3.41 -19.30 4.54
CA ARG A 5 -2.70 -18.04 4.84
C ARG A 5 -3.28 -16.92 3.98
N ILE A 6 -3.74 -15.86 4.63
CA ILE A 6 -4.24 -14.66 3.95
C ILE A 6 -3.07 -13.73 3.65
N VAL A 7 -2.94 -13.33 2.38
CA VAL A 7 -2.03 -12.25 1.95
C VAL A 7 -2.88 -11.01 1.69
N THR A 8 -2.61 -9.92 2.40
CA THR A 8 -3.38 -8.68 2.25
C THR A 8 -2.95 -7.89 1.02
N GLY A 9 -3.89 -7.22 0.34
CA GLY A 9 -3.59 -6.41 -0.84
C GLY A 9 -2.80 -5.12 -0.58
N VAL A 10 -2.58 -4.71 0.67
CA VAL A 10 -1.93 -3.44 1.02
C VAL A 10 -0.50 -3.37 0.51
N GLU A 11 0.29 -4.44 0.67
CA GLU A 11 1.68 -4.49 0.20
C GLU A 11 1.78 -4.27 -1.31
N MET A 12 0.96 -5.00 -2.07
CA MET A 12 0.91 -4.84 -3.52
C MET A 12 0.49 -3.42 -3.91
N PHE A 13 -0.55 -2.88 -3.27
CA PHE A 13 -1.09 -1.55 -3.57
C PHE A 13 -0.05 -0.44 -3.32
N VAL A 14 0.73 -0.53 -2.23
CA VAL A 14 1.82 0.42 -1.95
C VAL A 14 2.91 0.31 -3.03
N ASN A 15 3.36 -0.91 -3.36
CA ASN A 15 4.46 -1.11 -4.29
C ASN A 15 4.12 -0.65 -5.72
N GLN A 16 2.92 -0.96 -6.21
CA GLN A 16 2.51 -0.48 -7.55
C GLN A 16 2.44 1.05 -7.60
N GLY A 17 1.95 1.70 -6.54
CA GLY A 17 1.87 3.15 -6.46
C GLY A 17 3.24 3.80 -6.35
N ALA A 18 4.17 3.15 -5.66
CA ALA A 18 5.56 3.58 -5.55
C ALA A 18 6.25 3.58 -6.92
N GLU A 19 6.05 2.53 -7.72
CA GLU A 19 6.58 2.46 -9.08
C GLU A 19 5.95 3.52 -10.00
N GLN A 20 4.63 3.74 -9.90
CA GLN A 20 3.98 4.84 -10.63
C GLN A 20 4.56 6.21 -10.24
N PHE A 21 4.76 6.46 -8.95
CA PHE A 21 5.37 7.69 -8.45
C PHE A 21 6.78 7.88 -9.00
N ARG A 22 7.61 6.84 -8.96
CA ARG A 22 8.97 6.85 -9.52
C ARG A 22 8.95 7.15 -11.01
N LEU A 23 8.11 6.46 -11.78
CA LEU A 23 8.00 6.63 -13.23
C LEU A 23 7.62 8.06 -13.63
N TRP A 24 6.69 8.68 -12.90
CA TRP A 24 6.19 10.01 -13.25
C TRP A 24 7.05 11.16 -12.70
N THR A 25 7.71 10.96 -11.55
CA THR A 25 8.44 12.03 -10.88
C THR A 25 9.95 11.93 -11.01
N GLY A 26 10.47 10.76 -11.38
CA GLY A 26 11.89 10.43 -11.36
C GLY A 26 12.50 10.36 -9.95
N LYS A 27 11.69 10.44 -8.88
CA LYS A 27 12.15 10.46 -7.48
C LYS A 27 11.94 9.12 -6.80
N GLU A 28 12.78 8.84 -5.81
CA GLU A 28 12.59 7.69 -4.92
C GLU A 28 11.28 7.83 -4.13
N PRO A 29 10.36 6.84 -4.21
CA PRO A 29 9.09 6.90 -3.51
C PRO A 29 9.27 6.64 -2.00
N PRO A 30 8.60 7.44 -1.14
CA PRO A 30 8.67 7.29 0.32
C PRO A 30 7.77 6.16 0.83
N HIS A 31 8.16 4.90 0.57
CA HIS A 31 7.37 3.69 0.84
C HIS A 31 6.76 3.61 2.24
N ALA A 32 7.55 3.89 3.28
CA ALA A 32 7.08 3.82 4.67
C ALA A 32 5.92 4.80 4.93
N VAL A 33 5.98 6.00 4.35
CA VAL A 33 4.94 7.02 4.46
C VAL A 33 3.70 6.59 3.67
N MET A 34 3.88 6.09 2.46
CA MET A 34 2.78 5.59 1.62
C MET A 34 2.00 4.48 2.34
N LYS A 35 2.72 3.47 2.87
CA LYS A 35 2.13 2.37 3.63
C LYS A 35 1.39 2.85 4.87
N LYS A 36 2.00 3.75 5.66
CA LYS A 36 1.38 4.32 6.86
C LYS A 36 0.05 5.00 6.55
N ILE A 37 0.04 5.90 5.56
CA ILE A 37 -1.17 6.66 5.19
C ILE A 37 -2.26 5.73 4.68
N ILE A 38 -1.92 4.74 3.85
CA ILE A 38 -2.90 3.77 3.33
C ILE A 38 -3.56 2.99 4.47
N LEU A 39 -2.77 2.48 5.42
CA LEU A 39 -3.31 1.75 6.57
C LEU A 39 -4.22 2.64 7.44
N GLU A 40 -3.81 3.88 7.72
CA GLU A 40 -4.60 4.84 8.50
C GLU A 40 -5.93 5.24 7.83
N ARG A 41 -5.96 5.29 6.49
CA ARG A 41 -7.17 5.64 5.73
C ARG A 41 -8.11 4.45 5.59
N LEU A 42 -7.57 3.26 5.31
CA LEU A 42 -8.38 2.05 5.19
C LEU A 42 -8.98 1.63 6.54
N SER A 43 -8.27 1.84 7.67
CA SER A 43 -8.81 1.57 9.00
C SER A 43 -9.97 2.49 9.40
N LYS A 44 -10.11 3.66 8.77
CA LYS A 44 -11.20 4.63 9.01
C LYS A 44 -12.37 4.47 8.03
N GLY A 45 -12.17 3.75 6.92
CA GLY A 45 -13.15 3.57 5.85
C GLY A 45 -13.98 2.27 5.94
N GLY A 46 -13.65 1.37 6.87
CA GLY A 46 -14.43 0.16 7.15
C GLY A 46 -15.63 0.46 8.05
N ARG A 47 -16.69 1.03 7.48
CA ARG A 47 -18.06 0.90 7.99
C ARG A 47 -18.80 -0.08 7.10
#